data_AF-A0A4Y2STR3-F1
#
_entry.id   AF-A0A4Y2STR3-F1
#
_cell.length_a   1.000
_cell.length_b   1.000
_cell.length_c   1.000
_cell.angle_alpha   90.00
_cell.angle_beta   90.00
_cell.angle_gamma   90.00
#
_symmetry.space_group_name_H-M   'P 1'
#
loop_
_entity.id
_entity.type
_entity.pdbx_description
1 polymer ?
#
loop_
_entity_poly.entity_id
_entity_poly.type
_entity_poly.pdbx_seq_one_letter_code
_entity_poly.pdbx_strand_id
1 'polypeptide(L)'
;MRVQYTLYIGDEKDVVHTISLRVPENYTAFQIMQLAEIEDKKYKFDWKVMSEKMYVYKIANISNDPETGKFWLLYVRPNKEEKTLTHFAVGPDEVVLKDEQELIFWFKTASI
;
A
#
# COMPACT_ATOMS: atom_id res chain seq x y z
N MET A 1 -11.23 12.66 -6.84
CA MET A 1 -10.22 12.96 -5.81
C MET A 1 -8.80 12.67 -6.32
N ARG A 2 -7.81 13.38 -5.80
CA ARG A 2 -6.39 13.13 -6.01
C ARG A 2 -5.85 12.35 -4.82
N VAL A 3 -5.22 11.22 -5.10
CA VAL A 3 -4.56 10.40 -4.09
C VAL A 3 -3.11 10.18 -4.47
N GLN A 4 -2.29 9.91 -3.49
CA GLN A 4 -0.93 9.42 -3.72
C GLN A 4 -0.82 7.97 -3.30
N TYR A 5 -0.04 7.20 -4.05
CA TYR A 5 0.31 5.85 -3.68
C TYR A 5 1.83 5.70 -3.64
N THR A 6 2.35 5.40 -2.45
CA THR A 6 3.78 5.28 -2.19
C THR A 6 4.16 3.87 -1.77
N LEU A 7 5.25 3.36 -2.34
CA LEU A 7 5.96 2.17 -1.88
C LEU A 7 7.19 2.61 -1.11
N TYR A 8 7.30 2.19 0.14
CA TYR A 8 8.54 2.26 0.92
C TYR A 8 9.14 0.85 0.99
N ILE A 9 10.42 0.71 0.65
CA ILE A 9 11.13 -0.56 0.71
C ILE A 9 12.33 -0.41 1.63
N GLY A 10 12.43 -1.30 2.61
CA GLY A 10 13.49 -1.29 3.62
C GLY A 10 13.06 -0.62 4.92
N ASP A 11 13.68 -1.00 6.04
CA ASP A 11 13.33 -0.53 7.38
C ASP A 11 13.56 0.98 7.55
N GLU A 12 14.52 1.54 6.81
CA GLU A 12 14.84 2.97 6.79
C GLU A 12 14.24 3.72 5.59
N LYS A 13 13.35 3.07 4.82
CA LYS A 13 12.81 3.58 3.54
C LYS A 13 13.90 3.81 2.49
N ASP A 14 14.81 2.84 2.36
CA ASP A 14 15.95 2.85 1.44
C ASP A 14 15.53 3.18 0.00
N VAL A 15 14.37 2.68 -0.43
CA VAL A 15 13.79 2.99 -1.73
C VAL A 15 12.36 3.52 -1.56
N VAL A 16 12.07 4.61 -2.27
CA VAL A 16 10.76 5.26 -2.31
C VAL A 16 10.26 5.38 -3.75
N HIS A 17 9.05 4.90 -4.01
CA HIS A 17 8.35 5.10 -5.27
C HIS A 17 6.97 5.69 -5.03
N THR A 18 6.68 6.85 -5.62
CA THR A 18 5.39 7.51 -5.48
C THR A 18 4.75 7.77 -6.84
N ILE A 19 3.48 7.43 -6.96
CA ILE A 19 2.61 7.78 -8.10
C ILE A 19 1.45 8.63 -7.58
N SER A 20 1.05 9.63 -8.37
CA SER A 20 -0.13 10.45 -8.08
C SER A 20 -1.24 10.08 -9.04
N LEU A 21 -2.40 9.73 -8.51
CA LEU A 21 -3.53 9.22 -9.29
C LEU A 21 -4.74 10.13 -9.12
N ARG A 22 -5.53 10.27 -10.19
CA ARG A 22 -6.88 10.84 -10.12
C ARG A 22 -7.88 9.70 -10.15
N VAL A 23 -8.70 9.60 -9.11
CA VAL A 23 -9.67 8.52 -8.93
C VAL A 23 -11.05 9.10 -8.58
N PRO A 24 -12.14 8.37 -8.83
CA PRO A 24 -13.46 8.68 -8.26
C PRO A 24 -13.44 8.71 -6.73
N GLU A 25 -14.43 9.35 -6.13
CA GLU A 25 -14.58 9.33 -4.66
C GLU A 25 -14.88 7.92 -4.15
N ASN A 26 -14.52 7.67 -2.90
CA ASN A 26 -14.75 6.42 -2.18
C ASN A 26 -14.07 5.18 -2.79
N TYR A 27 -12.99 5.36 -3.56
CA TYR A 27 -12.16 4.25 -4.01
C TYR A 27 -11.44 3.60 -2.82
N THR A 28 -11.42 2.27 -2.83
CA THR A 28 -10.66 1.47 -1.86
C THR A 28 -9.17 1.48 -2.20
N ALA A 29 -8.33 1.15 -1.23
CA ALA A 29 -6.89 0.99 -1.46
C ALA A 29 -6.64 -0.06 -2.55
N PHE A 30 -7.41 -1.15 -2.58
CA PHE A 30 -7.31 -2.18 -3.62
C PHE A 30 -7.58 -1.61 -5.02
N GLN A 31 -8.63 -0.81 -5.20
CA GLN A 31 -8.93 -0.17 -6.49
C GLN A 31 -7.84 0.81 -6.92
N ILE A 32 -7.24 1.54 -5.97
CA ILE A 32 -6.10 2.42 -6.24
C ILE A 32 -4.88 1.61 -6.70
N MET A 33 -4.61 0.46 -6.06
CA MET A 33 -3.52 -0.44 -6.48
C MET A 33 -3.74 -0.99 -7.89
N GLN A 34 -4.97 -1.41 -8.23
CA GLN A 34 -5.33 -1.88 -9.57
C GLN A 34 -5.11 -0.80 -10.64
N LEU A 35 -5.44 0.45 -10.33
CA LEU A 35 -5.13 1.55 -11.25
C LEU A 35 -3.63 1.78 -11.37
N ALA A 36 -2.91 1.76 -10.24
CA ALA A 36 -1.47 2.01 -10.22
C ALA A 36 -0.67 0.98 -11.04
N GLU A 37 -1.05 -0.30 -11.02
CA GLU A 37 -0.35 -1.33 -11.80
C GLU A 37 -0.56 -1.19 -13.32
N ILE A 38 -1.70 -0.60 -13.74
CA ILE A 38 -1.98 -0.28 -15.14
C ILE A 38 -1.09 0.88 -15.60
N GLU A 39 -0.95 1.91 -14.76
CA GLU A 39 -0.18 3.13 -15.06
C GLU A 39 1.34 2.88 -15.01
N ASP A 40 1.84 2.12 -14.04
CA ASP A 40 3.26 1.76 -13.92
C ASP A 40 3.42 0.33 -13.36
N LYS A 41 4.03 -0.54 -14.18
CA LYS A 41 4.23 -1.97 -13.86
C LYS A 41 5.00 -2.22 -12.57
N LYS A 42 5.72 -1.24 -12.01
CA LYS A 42 6.35 -1.38 -10.69
C LYS A 42 5.34 -1.55 -9.56
N TYR A 43 4.10 -1.08 -9.75
CA TYR A 43 3.02 -1.24 -8.78
C TYR A 43 2.26 -2.55 -8.95
N LYS A 44 2.67 -3.41 -9.90
CA LYS A 44 2.12 -4.76 -10.02
C LYS A 44 2.22 -5.48 -8.67
N PHE A 45 1.11 -6.09 -8.28
CA PHE A 45 0.97 -6.76 -7.00
C PHE A 45 0.25 -8.09 -7.15
N ASP A 46 0.58 -9.04 -6.29
CA ASP A 46 -0.12 -10.30 -6.18
C ASP A 46 -0.79 -10.40 -4.80
N TRP A 47 -2.01 -10.90 -4.80
CA TRP A 47 -2.86 -11.01 -3.62
C TRP A 47 -3.62 -12.34 -3.63
N LYS A 48 -4.14 -12.72 -2.46
CA LYS A 48 -4.99 -13.91 -2.27
C LYS A 48 -6.00 -13.65 -1.16
N VAL A 49 -7.06 -14.45 -1.10
CA VAL A 49 -7.98 -14.44 0.04
C VAL A 49 -7.52 -15.47 1.06
N MET A 50 -7.42 -15.06 2.33
CA MET A 50 -7.13 -15.94 3.46
C MET A 50 -8.06 -15.60 4.62
N SER A 51 -8.77 -16.60 5.16
CA SER A 51 -9.72 -16.40 6.26
C SER A 51 -10.67 -15.22 5.99
N GLU A 52 -11.27 -15.20 4.79
CA GLU A 52 -12.20 -14.16 4.31
C GLU A 52 -11.61 -12.75 4.13
N LYS A 53 -10.30 -12.56 4.35
CA LYS A 53 -9.61 -11.28 4.16
C LYS A 53 -8.71 -11.30 2.94
N MET A 54 -8.69 -10.18 2.21
CA MET A 54 -7.72 -9.99 1.14
C MET A 54 -6.32 -9.75 1.71
N TYR A 55 -5.35 -10.50 1.23
CA TYR A 55 -3.96 -10.41 1.64
C TYR A 55 -3.05 -10.17 0.45
N VAL A 56 -2.39 -9.01 0.43
CA VAL A 56 -1.34 -8.67 -0.53
C VAL A 56 -0.04 -9.26 -0.05
N TYR A 57 0.59 -10.10 -0.87
CA TYR A 57 1.82 -10.80 -0.48
C TYR A 57 3.01 -10.47 -1.38
N LYS A 58 2.81 -9.68 -2.43
CA LYS A 58 3.88 -9.27 -3.33
C LYS A 58 3.53 -7.93 -3.99
N ILE A 59 4.48 -7.01 -4.04
CA ILE A 59 4.39 -5.74 -4.77
C ILE A 59 5.77 -5.44 -5.36
N ALA A 60 5.85 -4.83 -6.54
CA ALA A 60 7.12 -4.48 -7.19
C ALA A 60 8.07 -5.68 -7.37
N ASN A 61 7.50 -6.85 -7.62
CA ASN A 61 8.20 -8.13 -7.67
C ASN A 61 8.89 -8.59 -6.36
N ILE A 62 8.64 -7.92 -5.23
CA ILE A 62 9.16 -8.26 -3.90
C ILE A 62 8.07 -8.99 -3.13
N SER A 63 8.30 -10.26 -2.82
CA SER A 63 7.40 -11.07 -2.00
C SER A 63 7.61 -10.80 -0.51
N ASN A 64 6.56 -10.98 0.29
CA ASN A 64 6.72 -11.14 1.73
C ASN A 64 7.67 -12.30 2.04
N ASP A 65 8.46 -12.13 3.09
CA ASP A 65 9.48 -13.07 3.52
C ASP A 65 9.29 -13.36 5.02
N PRO A 66 8.54 -14.44 5.34
CA PRO A 66 8.35 -14.86 6.72
C PRO A 66 9.64 -15.30 7.42
N GLU A 67 10.68 -15.76 6.69
CA GLU A 67 11.94 -16.21 7.28
C GLU A 67 12.73 -15.03 7.87
N THR A 68 12.68 -13.88 7.20
CA THR A 68 13.30 -12.64 7.68
C THR A 68 12.32 -11.69 8.38
N GLY A 69 11.05 -12.10 8.51
CA GLY A 69 9.99 -11.32 9.15
C GLY A 69 9.59 -10.05 8.38
N LYS A 70 9.87 -9.98 7.08
CA LYS A 70 9.61 -8.79 6.24
C LYS A 70 8.30 -8.94 5.49
N PHE A 71 7.45 -7.93 5.64
CA PHE A 71 6.12 -7.94 5.04
C PHE A 71 5.78 -6.58 4.44
N TRP A 72 4.92 -6.60 3.43
CA TRP A 72 4.19 -5.45 2.94
C TRP A 72 3.09 -5.06 3.92
N LEU A 73 3.25 -3.91 4.56
CA LEU A 73 2.30 -3.39 5.55
C LEU A 73 1.56 -2.18 4.99
N LEU A 74 0.24 -2.16 5.17
CA LEU A 74 -0.66 -1.12 4.69
C LEU A 74 -0.72 0.05 5.69
N TYR A 75 -0.53 1.26 5.19
CA TYR A 75 -0.71 2.50 5.94
C TYR A 75 -1.50 3.53 5.12
N VAL A 76 -2.15 4.45 5.82
CA VAL A 76 -2.69 5.68 5.23
C VAL A 76 -2.12 6.87 5.99
N ARG A 77 -1.70 7.89 5.24
CA ARG A 77 -1.35 9.21 5.77
C ARG A 77 -2.45 10.20 5.39
N PRO A 78 -3.03 10.96 6.34
CA PRO A 78 -4.14 11.88 6.05
C PRO A 78 -3.80 13.01 5.08
N ASN A 79 -2.58 13.56 5.16
CA ASN A 79 -2.04 14.54 4.23
C ASN A 79 -0.51 14.53 4.33
N LYS A 80 0.20 15.16 3.38
CA LYS A 80 1.67 15.16 3.34
C LYS A 80 2.35 15.85 4.53
N GLU A 81 1.67 16.79 5.19
CA GLU A 81 2.23 17.55 6.30
C GLU A 81 2.22 16.73 7.60
N GLU A 82 1.29 15.78 7.70
CA GLU A 82 1.20 14.86 8.82
C GLU A 82 2.29 13.79 8.80
N LYS A 83 3.02 13.70 9.91
CA LYS A 83 4.06 12.68 10.10
C LYS A 83 3.48 11.32 10.52
N THR A 84 2.24 11.31 11.03
CA THR A 84 1.61 10.12 11.57
C THR A 84 1.12 9.22 10.43
N LEU A 85 1.48 7.94 10.52
CA LEU A 85 0.97 6.90 9.63
C LEU A 85 0.00 6.01 10.42
N THR A 86 -1.20 5.82 9.90
CA THR A 86 -2.15 4.86 10.48
C THR A 86 -1.96 3.51 9.82
N HIS A 87 -1.57 2.50 10.59
CA HIS A 87 -1.46 1.11 10.10
C HIS A 87 -2.84 0.45 10.05
N PHE A 88 -3.10 -0.34 9.01
CA PHE A 88 -4.31 -1.15 8.86
C PHE A 88 -3.96 -2.63 8.80
N ALA A 89 -4.62 -3.43 9.63
CA ALA A 89 -4.52 -4.90 9.66
C ALA A 89 -5.69 -5.61 8.93
N VAL A 90 -6.44 -4.84 8.14
CA VAL A 90 -7.51 -5.32 7.26
C VAL A 90 -7.03 -5.39 5.81
N GLY A 91 -7.82 -6.00 4.94
CA GLY A 91 -7.52 -6.01 3.51
C GLY A 91 -7.58 -4.62 2.88
N PRO A 92 -6.83 -4.35 1.80
CA PRO A 92 -6.89 -3.06 1.10
C PRO A 92 -8.26 -2.80 0.44
N ASP A 93 -9.08 -3.84 0.28
CA ASP A 93 -10.47 -3.74 -0.18
C ASP A 93 -11.43 -3.14 0.87
N GLU A 94 -11.05 -3.15 2.15
CA GLU A 94 -11.84 -2.56 3.24
C GLU A 94 -11.45 -1.09 3.55
N VAL A 95 -10.33 -0.62 3.02
CA VAL A 95 -9.80 0.72 3.32
C VAL A 95 -10.18 1.70 2.23
N VAL A 96 -11.09 2.64 2.54
CA VAL A 96 -11.52 3.71 1.61
C VAL A 96 -10.64 4.95 1.80
N LEU A 97 -10.10 5.47 0.70
CA LEU A 97 -9.28 6.69 0.71
C LEU A 97 -10.16 7.93 0.50
N LYS A 98 -9.72 9.05 1.08
CA LYS A 98 -10.27 10.38 0.89
C LYS A 98 -9.35 11.24 0.02
N ASP A 99 -9.84 12.40 -0.39
CA ASP A 99 -9.06 13.35 -1.17
C ASP A 99 -7.79 13.77 -0.43
N GLU A 100 -6.71 13.91 -1.19
CA GLU A 100 -5.36 14.29 -0.75
C GLU A 100 -4.65 13.31 0.20
N GLN A 101 -5.29 12.19 0.56
CA GLN A 101 -4.65 11.15 1.34
C GLN A 101 -3.58 10.40 0.53
N GLU A 102 -2.61 9.86 1.26
CA GLU A 102 -1.55 9.02 0.72
C GLU A 102 -1.72 7.59 1.22
N LEU A 103 -1.97 6.68 0.28
CA LEU A 103 -1.87 5.25 0.47
C LEU A 103 -0.39 4.87 0.50
N ILE A 104 0.02 4.08 1.49
CA ILE A 104 1.41 3.64 1.62
C ILE A 104 1.43 2.13 1.83
N PHE A 105 2.22 1.45 1.02
CA PHE A 105 2.66 0.09 1.31
C PHE A 105 4.14 0.12 1.69
N TRP A 106 4.47 -0.39 2.87
CA TRP A 106 5.85 -0.39 3.39
C TRP A 106 6.33 -1.83 3.55
N PHE A 107 7.31 -2.23 2.75
CA PHE A 107 8.05 -3.47 2.92
C PHE A 107 9.14 -3.31 3.98
N LYS A 108 8.88 -3.84 5.16
CA LYS A 108 9.76 -3.73 6.33
C LYS A 108 9.61 -4.93 7.26
N THR A 109 10.52 -5.05 8.21
CA THR A 109 10.42 -6.00 9.31
C THR A 109 9.16 -5.68 10.13
N ALA A 110 8.25 -6.65 10.23
CA ALA A 110 7.05 -6.50 11.05
C ALA A 110 7.44 -6.58 12.53
N SER A 111 7.11 -5.54 13.29
CA SER A 111 7.20 -5.59 14.74
C SER A 111 6.00 -6.38 15.26
N ILE A 112 6.25 -7.61 15.71
CA ILE A 112 5.27 -8.47 16.39
C ILE A 112 5.20 -8.07 17.85
#